data_AF-A0A7Y4FI45-F1
#
_entry.id   AF-A0A7Y4FI45-F1
#
_cell.length_a   1.000
_cell.length_b   1.000
_cell.length_c   1.000
_cell.angle_alpha   90.00
_cell.angle_beta   90.00
_cell.angle_gamma   90.00
#
_symmetry.space_group_name_H-M   'P 1'
#
loop_
_entity.id
_entity.type
_entity.pdbx_description
1 polymer ?
#
loop_
_entity_poly.entity_id
_entity_poly.type
_entity_poly.pdbx_seq_one_letter_code
_entity_poly.pdbx_strand_id
1 'polypeptide(L)'
;MKLAGIDLAWHGDKNPSAIAIGTLSGSDLILDLLDPDILGMSNILEVVANQKEISGIAIDAPLVIENQTGQRECEKSLSRDYGSRKASCHTSNLSLYPDALSVKLSSSLRSLGYEHLSSERWQIECYPHPAIIECFGLPERHAYKKGSVADKKAGQIKLASFILALENSSVLSLQIPEQVKVLLSELYIGSLKGKALKSNEDALDAIICLYIAALYQVRISSTTYGDATHGYIWVPQVKCI
;
A
#
# COMPACT_ATOMS: atom_id res chain seq x y z
N MET A 1 -5.66 17.76 -3.36
CA MET A 1 -6.42 16.56 -3.76
C MET A 1 -6.31 15.52 -2.66
N LYS A 2 -7.41 14.88 -2.26
CA LYS A 2 -7.33 13.79 -1.26
C LYS A 2 -7.04 12.45 -1.92
N LEU A 3 -6.16 11.68 -1.31
CA LEU A 3 -5.75 10.34 -1.73
C LEU A 3 -5.82 9.40 -0.54
N ALA A 4 -5.96 8.10 -0.82
CA ALA A 4 -5.92 7.05 0.20
C ALA A 4 -4.93 5.93 -0.17
N GLY A 5 -4.29 5.38 0.85
CA GLY A 5 -3.52 4.15 0.81
C GLY A 5 -4.11 3.12 1.74
N ILE A 6 -4.32 1.88 1.27
CA ILE A 6 -4.94 0.81 2.04
C ILE A 6 -4.02 -0.41 2.06
N ASP A 7 -3.56 -0.82 3.25
CA ASP A 7 -3.04 -2.17 3.47
C ASP A 7 -4.21 -3.07 3.85
N LEU A 8 -4.64 -3.91 2.90
CA LEU A 8 -5.89 -4.65 3.02
C LEU A 8 -5.64 -6.05 3.61
N ALA A 9 -6.36 -6.38 4.68
CA ALA A 9 -6.36 -7.74 5.19
C ALA A 9 -7.04 -8.71 4.22
N TRP A 10 -6.35 -9.81 3.90
CA TRP A 10 -6.89 -10.92 3.09
C TRP A 10 -8.20 -11.50 3.64
N HIS A 11 -8.35 -11.52 4.97
CA HIS A 11 -9.56 -11.96 5.68
C HIS A 11 -10.04 -10.87 6.63
N GLY A 12 -10.63 -9.81 6.07
CA GLY A 12 -11.03 -8.58 6.77
C GLY A 12 -12.06 -8.73 7.89
N ASP A 13 -12.78 -9.86 7.96
CA ASP A 13 -13.73 -10.15 9.06
C ASP A 13 -13.01 -10.63 10.34
N LYS A 14 -11.75 -11.05 10.21
CA LYS A 14 -10.95 -11.61 11.31
C LYS A 14 -9.73 -10.76 11.63
N ASN A 15 -9.18 -10.11 10.61
CA ASN A 15 -7.97 -9.30 10.74
C ASN A 15 -8.26 -7.88 10.25
N PRO A 16 -7.77 -6.86 10.96
CA PRO A 16 -7.94 -5.48 10.52
C PRO A 16 -7.13 -5.19 9.25
N SER A 17 -7.59 -4.18 8.52
CA SER A 17 -6.85 -3.46 7.49
C SER A 17 -6.37 -2.13 8.08
N ALA A 18 -5.41 -1.49 7.42
CA ALA A 18 -4.98 -0.14 7.74
C ALA A 18 -5.26 0.82 6.58
N ILE A 19 -5.66 2.04 6.90
CA ILE A 19 -5.86 3.11 5.92
C ILE A 19 -5.07 4.36 6.31
N ALA A 20 -4.43 4.96 5.33
CA ALA A 20 -3.84 6.28 5.42
C ALA A 20 -4.52 7.20 4.41
N ILE A 21 -4.86 8.42 4.83
CA ILE A 21 -5.45 9.45 3.97
C ILE A 21 -4.55 10.65 4.02
N GLY A 22 -4.29 11.24 2.86
CA GLY A 22 -3.50 12.46 2.76
C GLY A 22 -4.02 13.43 1.72
N THR A 23 -3.60 14.67 1.88
CA THR A 23 -3.85 15.76 0.95
C THR A 23 -2.58 16.04 0.16
N LEU A 24 -2.65 15.85 -1.15
CA LEU A 24 -1.60 16.19 -2.11
C LEU A 24 -1.83 17.59 -2.68
N SER A 25 -0.78 18.43 -2.65
CA SER A 25 -0.72 19.74 -3.31
C SER A 25 0.58 19.84 -4.10
N GLY A 26 0.50 19.80 -5.43
CA GLY A 26 1.70 19.70 -6.27
C GLY A 26 2.46 18.41 -5.98
N SER A 27 3.71 18.54 -5.52
CA SER A 27 4.58 17.43 -5.09
C SER A 27 4.68 17.29 -3.57
N ASP A 28 3.80 17.94 -2.82
CA ASP A 28 3.78 17.89 -1.35
C ASP A 28 2.57 17.11 -0.86
N LEU A 29 2.82 15.96 -0.24
CA LEU A 29 1.80 15.11 0.37
C LEU A 29 1.81 15.31 1.88
N ILE A 30 0.65 15.63 2.45
CA ILE A 30 0.47 15.74 3.91
C ILE A 30 -0.42 14.59 4.37
N LEU A 31 0.02 13.83 5.36
CA LEU A 31 -0.80 12.79 6.00
C LEU A 31 -1.86 13.46 6.91
N ASP A 32 -3.13 13.21 6.61
CA ASP A 32 -4.27 13.78 7.34
C ASP A 32 -4.80 12.81 8.41
N LEU A 33 -4.87 11.51 8.07
CA LEU A 33 -5.43 10.47 8.91
C LEU A 33 -4.67 9.16 8.71
N LEU A 34 -4.49 8.42 9.80
CA LEU A 34 -3.98 7.05 9.81
C LEU A 34 -4.81 6.25 10.80
N ASP A 35 -5.46 5.19 10.31
CA ASP A 35 -6.20 4.24 11.14
C ASP A 35 -5.69 2.81 10.86
N PRO A 36 -5.00 2.17 11.81
CA PRO A 36 -4.36 0.87 11.62
C PRO A 36 -5.20 -0.33 12.11
N ASP A 37 -6.49 -0.15 12.47
CA ASP A 37 -7.32 -1.24 13.01
C ASP A 37 -8.76 -1.22 12.45
N ILE A 38 -8.92 -1.16 11.12
CA ILE A 38 -10.24 -1.16 10.47
C ILE A 38 -10.68 -2.59 10.15
N LEU A 39 -11.74 -3.05 10.81
CA LEU A 39 -12.34 -4.37 10.56
C LEU A 39 -13.48 -4.29 9.54
N GLY A 40 -13.44 -5.17 8.54
CA GLY A 40 -14.52 -5.35 7.57
C GLY A 40 -14.60 -4.29 6.46
N MET A 41 -15.11 -4.70 5.30
CA MET A 41 -15.23 -3.87 4.10
C MET A 41 -16.14 -2.65 4.30
N SER A 42 -17.24 -2.81 5.04
CA SER A 42 -18.21 -1.72 5.26
C SER A 42 -17.57 -0.53 5.96
N ASN A 43 -16.71 -0.77 6.95
CA ASN A 43 -16.01 0.30 7.67
C ASN A 43 -14.95 0.98 6.78
N ILE A 44 -14.27 0.22 5.90
CA ILE A 44 -13.35 0.79 4.90
C ILE A 44 -14.13 1.74 3.96
N LEU A 45 -15.28 1.29 3.43
CA LEU A 45 -16.11 2.11 2.55
C LEU A 45 -16.69 3.33 3.26
N GLU A 46 -17.07 3.21 4.54
CA GLU A 46 -17.54 4.33 5.35
C GLU A 46 -16.44 5.38 5.54
N VAL A 47 -15.21 4.96 5.86
CA VAL A 47 -14.07 5.90 5.95
C VAL A 47 -13.83 6.60 4.62
N VAL A 48 -13.87 5.88 3.50
CA VAL A 48 -13.70 6.48 2.17
C VAL A 48 -14.85 7.45 1.84
N ALA A 49 -16.10 7.09 2.15
CA ALA A 49 -17.28 7.90 1.87
C ALA A 49 -17.37 9.17 2.72
N ASN A 50 -16.92 9.11 3.98
CA ASN A 50 -16.91 10.25 4.90
C ASN A 50 -15.87 11.33 4.55
N GLN A 51 -14.96 11.01 3.63
CA GLN A 51 -13.88 11.89 3.22
C GLN A 51 -14.26 12.56 1.92
N LYS A 52 -14.56 13.87 1.99
CA LYS A 52 -14.91 14.67 0.82
C LYS A 52 -13.81 14.54 -0.25
N GLU A 53 -14.20 14.09 -1.43
CA GLU A 53 -13.42 14.14 -2.67
C GLU A 53 -12.07 13.39 -2.65
N ILE A 54 -12.03 12.19 -2.06
CA ILE A 54 -10.94 11.25 -2.40
C ILE A 54 -10.99 11.02 -3.91
N SER A 55 -9.86 11.29 -4.58
CA SER A 55 -9.71 11.19 -6.03
C SER A 55 -8.98 9.91 -6.43
N GLY A 56 -8.21 9.32 -5.51
CA GLY A 56 -7.36 8.18 -5.83
C GLY A 56 -7.12 7.27 -4.65
N ILE A 57 -7.12 5.96 -4.89
CA ILE A 57 -6.92 4.94 -3.86
C ILE A 57 -5.91 3.90 -4.35
N ALA A 58 -4.78 3.75 -3.65
CA ALA A 58 -3.86 2.64 -3.84
C ALA A 58 -4.10 1.56 -2.78
N ILE A 59 -4.18 0.31 -3.21
CA ILE A 59 -4.60 -0.82 -2.36
C ILE A 59 -3.55 -1.93 -2.48
N ASP A 60 -2.96 -2.37 -1.36
CA ASP A 60 -2.12 -3.57 -1.30
C ASP A 60 -3.00 -4.83 -1.25
N ALA A 61 -3.62 -5.13 -2.39
CA ALA A 61 -4.29 -6.41 -2.63
C ALA A 61 -4.65 -6.61 -4.11
N PRO A 62 -4.80 -7.87 -4.56
CA PRO A 62 -5.34 -8.21 -5.87
C PRO A 62 -6.73 -7.60 -6.13
N LEU A 63 -6.86 -6.67 -7.06
CA LEU A 63 -8.16 -6.01 -7.33
C LEU A 63 -8.99 -6.72 -8.39
N VAL A 64 -8.35 -7.51 -9.24
CA VAL A 64 -8.97 -8.36 -10.27
C VAL A 64 -8.30 -9.74 -10.21
N ILE A 65 -9.13 -10.78 -10.06
CA ILE A 65 -8.72 -12.18 -10.03
C ILE A 65 -9.69 -12.96 -10.91
N GLU A 66 -9.20 -13.49 -12.03
CA GLU A 66 -10.03 -14.26 -12.98
C GLU A 66 -9.55 -15.71 -13.16
N ASN A 67 -8.28 -15.98 -12.88
CA ASN A 67 -7.70 -17.30 -13.08
C ASN A 67 -8.12 -18.28 -11.96
N GLN A 68 -8.39 -19.53 -12.35
CA GLN A 68 -8.82 -20.55 -11.39
C GLN A 68 -7.67 -21.00 -10.47
N THR A 69 -6.47 -21.17 -11.01
CA THR A 69 -5.28 -21.65 -10.29
C THR A 69 -4.02 -20.93 -10.78
N GLY A 70 -2.90 -21.10 -10.05
CA GLY A 70 -1.62 -20.48 -10.39
C GLY A 70 -1.59 -18.97 -10.14
N GLN A 71 -0.49 -18.33 -10.54
CA GLN A 71 -0.33 -16.86 -10.50
C GLN A 71 -1.04 -16.19 -11.68
N ARG A 72 -1.54 -14.96 -11.45
CA ARG A 72 -2.01 -14.05 -12.51
C ARG A 72 -0.84 -13.67 -13.44
N GLU A 73 -1.11 -13.28 -14.68
CA GLU A 73 -0.06 -12.88 -15.62
C GLU A 73 0.71 -11.63 -15.16
N CYS A 74 0.04 -10.69 -14.48
CA CYS A 74 0.68 -9.54 -13.84
C CYS A 74 1.67 -9.97 -12.75
N GLU A 75 1.29 -10.93 -11.90
CA GLU A 75 2.12 -11.49 -10.82
C GLU A 75 3.34 -12.22 -11.36
N LYS A 76 3.17 -13.03 -12.42
CA LYS A 76 4.29 -13.72 -13.09
C LYS A 76 5.27 -12.71 -13.69
N SER A 77 4.74 -11.67 -14.34
CA SER A 77 5.55 -10.65 -14.99
C SER A 77 6.34 -9.83 -13.98
N LEU A 78 5.71 -9.40 -12.88
CA LEU A 78 6.41 -8.75 -11.78
C LEU A 78 7.45 -9.68 -11.15
N SER A 79 7.09 -10.94 -10.90
CA SER A 79 7.99 -11.91 -10.25
C SER A 79 9.24 -12.22 -11.08
N ARG A 80 9.18 -12.07 -12.41
CA ARG A 80 10.35 -12.17 -13.29
C ARG A 80 11.34 -11.03 -13.07
N ASP A 81 10.84 -9.82 -12.84
CA ASP A 81 11.67 -8.62 -12.66
C ASP A 81 12.17 -8.47 -11.22
N TYR A 82 11.35 -8.83 -10.24
CA TYR A 82 11.62 -8.64 -8.80
C TYR A 82 11.98 -9.92 -8.04
N GLY A 83 11.96 -11.09 -8.68
CA GLY A 83 12.24 -12.37 -8.02
C GLY A 83 13.67 -12.50 -7.52
N SER A 84 14.65 -12.09 -8.32
CA SER A 84 16.06 -12.01 -7.91
C SER A 84 16.29 -11.04 -6.74
N ARG A 85 15.37 -10.07 -6.56
CA ARG A 85 15.34 -9.06 -5.51
C ARG A 85 14.43 -9.45 -4.33
N LYS A 86 14.06 -10.73 -4.23
CA LYS A 86 13.25 -11.32 -3.13
C LYS A 86 11.87 -10.67 -2.95
N ALA A 87 11.32 -10.07 -4.01
CA ALA A 87 10.03 -9.38 -4.04
C ALA A 87 9.06 -9.99 -5.08
N SER A 88 9.07 -11.32 -5.23
CA SER A 88 8.05 -12.03 -6.01
C SER A 88 6.66 -11.92 -5.36
N CYS A 89 5.62 -11.85 -6.19
CA CYS A 89 4.23 -11.81 -5.74
C CYS A 89 3.82 -13.09 -5.02
N HIS A 90 2.91 -12.92 -4.06
CA HIS A 90 2.08 -14.02 -3.60
C HIS A 90 1.07 -14.39 -4.69
N THR A 91 0.75 -15.67 -4.79
CA THR A 91 -0.23 -16.17 -5.74
C THR A 91 -1.64 -15.78 -5.32
N SER A 92 -2.41 -15.16 -6.22
CA SER A 92 -3.85 -15.00 -6.05
C SER A 92 -4.62 -15.63 -7.22
N ASN A 93 -5.65 -16.39 -6.88
CA ASN A 93 -6.53 -17.09 -7.82
C ASN A 93 -7.84 -17.49 -7.12
N LEU A 94 -8.83 -17.91 -7.91
CA LEU A 94 -10.16 -18.26 -7.41
C LEU A 94 -10.18 -19.53 -6.56
N SER A 95 -9.20 -20.44 -6.67
CA SER A 95 -9.12 -21.61 -5.78
C SER A 95 -8.67 -21.26 -4.36
N LEU A 96 -7.83 -20.23 -4.21
CA LEU A 96 -7.35 -19.74 -2.91
C LEU A 96 -8.29 -18.68 -2.33
N TYR A 97 -8.84 -17.81 -3.19
CA TYR A 97 -9.66 -16.68 -2.82
C TYR A 97 -10.91 -16.59 -3.73
N PRO A 98 -11.85 -17.55 -3.64
CA PRO A 98 -13.05 -17.57 -4.50
C PRO A 98 -13.95 -16.35 -4.31
N ASP A 99 -13.85 -15.73 -3.12
CA ASP A 99 -14.71 -14.64 -2.65
C ASP A 99 -13.85 -13.48 -2.11
N ALA A 100 -12.74 -13.18 -2.78
CA ALA A 100 -11.73 -12.23 -2.32
C ALA A 100 -12.33 -10.87 -1.89
N LEU A 101 -12.03 -10.46 -0.65
CA LEU A 101 -12.46 -9.17 -0.10
C LEU A 101 -12.01 -8.00 -0.97
N SER A 102 -10.79 -8.08 -1.50
CA SER A 102 -10.18 -7.07 -2.36
C SER A 102 -10.94 -6.84 -3.66
N VAL A 103 -11.40 -7.92 -4.31
CA VAL A 103 -12.21 -7.85 -5.54
C VAL A 103 -13.60 -7.26 -5.24
N LYS A 104 -14.21 -7.62 -4.10
CA LYS A 104 -15.49 -7.04 -3.67
C LYS A 104 -15.38 -5.54 -3.33
N LEU A 105 -14.31 -5.16 -2.64
CA LEU A 105 -14.00 -3.76 -2.34
C LEU A 105 -13.78 -2.97 -3.64
N SER A 106 -12.95 -3.50 -4.54
CA SER A 106 -12.68 -2.92 -5.87
C SER A 106 -13.98 -2.65 -6.65
N SER A 107 -14.87 -3.65 -6.74
CA SER A 107 -16.17 -3.52 -7.41
C SER A 107 -17.07 -2.45 -6.76
N SER A 108 -17.07 -2.38 -5.43
CA SER A 108 -17.80 -1.35 -4.68
C SER A 108 -17.26 0.04 -4.98
N LEU A 109 -15.92 0.20 -5.03
CA LEU A 109 -15.26 1.45 -5.39
C LEU A 109 -15.56 1.86 -6.84
N ARG A 110 -15.59 0.92 -7.79
CA ARG A 110 -16.02 1.21 -9.18
C ARG A 110 -17.45 1.73 -9.24
N SER A 111 -18.34 1.17 -8.43
CA SER A 111 -19.73 1.64 -8.33
C SER A 111 -19.82 3.07 -7.78
N LEU A 112 -18.79 3.55 -7.09
CA LEU A 112 -18.61 4.94 -6.63
C LEU A 112 -17.78 5.80 -7.61
N GLY A 113 -17.46 5.28 -8.79
CA GLY A 113 -16.75 5.97 -9.86
C GLY A 113 -15.22 5.90 -9.81
N TYR A 114 -14.63 5.08 -8.92
CA TYR A 114 -13.18 4.85 -8.91
C TYR A 114 -12.81 3.81 -9.97
N GLU A 115 -12.44 4.26 -11.16
CA GLU A 115 -12.05 3.37 -12.25
C GLU A 115 -10.60 2.89 -12.13
N HIS A 116 -10.33 1.69 -12.61
CA HIS A 116 -8.98 1.13 -12.63
C HIS A 116 -8.05 1.97 -13.50
N LEU A 117 -6.87 2.32 -12.98
CA LEU A 117 -5.80 3.00 -13.72
C LEU A 117 -6.25 4.30 -14.43
N SER A 118 -7.29 4.97 -13.92
CA SER A 118 -7.77 6.25 -14.45
C SER A 118 -6.97 7.44 -13.88
N SER A 119 -7.18 8.64 -14.42
CA SER A 119 -6.45 9.85 -14.00
C SER A 119 -7.26 10.86 -13.18
N GLU A 120 -8.58 10.67 -13.10
CA GLU A 120 -9.48 11.59 -12.38
C GLU A 120 -9.91 11.00 -11.04
N ARG A 121 -10.80 10.00 -11.09
CA ARG A 121 -11.26 9.22 -9.94
C ARG A 121 -10.86 7.77 -10.15
N TRP A 122 -9.90 7.29 -9.37
CA TRP A 122 -9.20 6.05 -9.70
C TRP A 122 -8.90 5.13 -8.51
N GLN A 123 -8.67 3.87 -8.83
CA GLN A 123 -8.08 2.88 -7.94
C GLN A 123 -6.93 2.14 -8.61
N ILE A 124 -5.91 1.79 -7.84
CA ILE A 124 -4.78 0.97 -8.31
C ILE A 124 -4.47 -0.16 -7.34
N GLU A 125 -4.16 -1.33 -7.91
CA GLU A 125 -3.46 -2.39 -7.20
C GLU A 125 -1.99 -1.98 -7.07
N CYS A 126 -1.52 -1.82 -5.85
CA CYS A 126 -0.11 -1.60 -5.56
C CYS A 126 0.50 -2.81 -4.86
N TYR A 127 1.82 -2.94 -4.96
CA TYR A 127 2.57 -3.92 -4.19
C TYR A 127 3.74 -3.23 -3.48
N PRO A 128 3.66 -3.01 -2.15
CA PRO A 128 4.63 -2.20 -1.41
C PRO A 128 6.08 -2.67 -1.52
N HIS A 129 6.35 -3.97 -1.63
CA HIS A 129 7.73 -4.48 -1.65
C HIS A 129 8.55 -3.94 -2.84
N PRO A 130 8.13 -4.09 -4.11
CA PRO A 130 8.76 -3.41 -5.25
C PRO A 130 8.81 -1.88 -5.11
N ALA A 131 7.74 -1.25 -4.63
CA ALA A 131 7.72 0.20 -4.49
C ALA A 131 8.77 0.72 -3.49
N ILE A 132 8.89 0.08 -2.32
CA ILE A 132 9.91 0.37 -1.30
C ILE A 132 11.31 0.20 -1.89
N ILE A 133 11.51 -0.84 -2.71
CA ILE A 133 12.77 -1.09 -3.40
C ILE A 133 13.14 0.08 -4.31
N GLU A 134 12.22 0.53 -5.17
CA GLU A 134 12.51 1.62 -6.12
C GLU A 134 12.64 2.97 -5.40
N CYS A 135 11.66 3.33 -4.57
CA CYS A 135 11.61 4.61 -3.87
C CYS A 135 12.84 4.87 -2.99
N PHE A 136 13.43 3.82 -2.41
CA PHE A 136 14.58 3.93 -1.50
C PHE A 136 15.89 3.39 -2.11
N GLY A 137 15.89 3.05 -3.40
CA GLY A 137 17.07 2.55 -4.12
C GLY A 137 17.68 1.29 -3.49
N LEU A 138 16.86 0.38 -2.99
CA LEU A 138 17.34 -0.83 -2.32
C LEU A 138 17.75 -1.90 -3.33
N PRO A 139 18.77 -2.72 -3.02
CA PRO A 139 19.17 -3.81 -3.90
C PRO A 139 18.08 -4.91 -3.96
N GLU A 140 17.40 -5.16 -2.84
CA GLU A 140 16.37 -6.20 -2.69
C GLU A 140 15.32 -5.80 -1.64
N ARG A 141 14.30 -6.64 -1.48
CA ARG A 141 13.20 -6.42 -0.53
C ARG A 141 13.70 -6.14 0.88
N HIS A 142 13.26 -5.01 1.44
CA HIS A 142 13.40 -4.73 2.87
C HIS A 142 12.56 -5.68 3.72
N ALA A 143 13.20 -6.41 4.64
CA ALA A 143 12.52 -7.35 5.52
C ALA A 143 12.09 -6.68 6.83
N TYR A 144 10.82 -6.27 6.92
CA TYR A 144 10.23 -5.68 8.14
C TYR A 144 9.08 -6.51 8.74
N LYS A 145 8.56 -7.48 7.99
CA LYS A 145 7.48 -8.39 8.41
C LYS A 145 7.96 -9.82 8.76
N LYS A 146 9.27 -10.10 8.68
CA LYS A 146 9.85 -11.45 8.75
C LYS A 146 10.87 -11.60 9.89
N GLY A 147 11.10 -12.83 10.32
CA GLY A 147 12.06 -13.16 11.37
C GLY A 147 11.45 -13.15 12.77
N SER A 148 12.33 -13.10 13.78
CA SER A 148 11.97 -12.98 15.19
C SER A 148 11.27 -11.65 15.49
N VAL A 149 10.72 -11.51 16.69
CA VAL A 149 10.15 -10.23 17.15
C VAL A 149 11.19 -9.11 17.10
N ALA A 150 12.45 -9.39 17.42
CA ALA A 150 13.54 -8.43 17.34
C ALA A 150 13.83 -8.02 15.89
N ASP A 151 13.87 -8.97 14.97
CA ASP A 151 14.10 -8.70 13.54
C ASP A 151 12.99 -7.83 12.95
N LYS A 152 11.73 -8.13 13.28
CA LYS A 152 10.56 -7.34 12.85
C LYS A 152 10.62 -5.91 13.37
N LYS A 153 10.96 -5.72 14.65
CA LYS A 153 11.16 -4.38 15.23
C LYS A 153 12.24 -3.61 14.49
N ALA A 154 13.43 -4.21 14.33
CA ALA A 154 14.54 -3.57 13.63
C ALA A 154 14.17 -3.20 12.19
N GLY A 155 13.48 -4.10 11.48
CA GLY A 155 12.98 -3.83 10.14
C GLY A 155 11.94 -2.71 10.08
N GLN A 156 10.96 -2.69 11.00
CA GLN A 156 9.97 -1.60 11.08
C GLN A 156 10.60 -0.25 11.44
N ILE A 157 11.55 -0.22 12.38
CA ILE A 157 12.33 0.99 12.73
C ILE A 157 13.05 1.51 11.48
N LYS A 158 13.67 0.61 10.71
CA LYS A 158 14.36 1.01 9.48
C LYS A 158 13.40 1.53 8.41
N LEU A 159 12.25 0.89 8.22
CA LEU A 159 11.22 1.35 7.29
C LEU A 159 10.68 2.73 7.71
N ALA A 160 10.39 2.91 9.00
CA ALA A 160 9.96 4.19 9.55
C ALA A 160 11.00 5.30 9.30
N SER A 161 12.30 4.99 9.40
CA SER A 161 13.37 5.94 9.06
C SER A 161 13.37 6.35 7.58
N PHE A 162 13.05 5.43 6.67
CA PHE A 162 12.91 5.74 5.25
C PHE A 162 11.67 6.60 4.98
N ILE A 163 10.54 6.26 5.60
CA ILE A 163 9.30 7.03 5.49
C ILE A 163 9.51 8.46 6.00
N LEU A 164 10.18 8.65 7.15
CA LEU A 164 10.48 9.98 7.69
C LEU A 164 11.43 10.77 6.76
N ALA A 165 12.39 10.10 6.12
CA ALA A 165 13.29 10.75 5.17
C ALA A 165 12.57 11.30 3.92
N LEU A 166 11.39 10.78 3.58
CA LEU A 166 10.56 11.31 2.48
C LEU A 166 10.12 12.76 2.71
N GLU A 167 10.15 13.28 3.94
CA GLU A 167 9.92 14.71 4.24
C GLU A 167 10.85 15.62 3.42
N ASN A 168 12.03 15.12 3.03
CA ASN A 168 13.05 15.85 2.27
C ASN A 168 13.21 15.34 0.81
N SER A 169 12.27 14.51 0.32
CA SER A 169 12.31 14.00 -1.06
C SER A 169 12.15 15.15 -2.06
N SER A 170 13.05 15.20 -3.05
CA SER A 170 12.96 16.16 -4.16
C SER A 170 11.97 15.73 -5.26
N VAL A 171 11.48 14.49 -5.19
CA VAL A 171 10.48 13.93 -6.13
C VAL A 171 9.07 14.22 -5.63
N LEU A 172 8.80 13.87 -4.37
CA LEU A 172 7.51 14.05 -3.73
C LEU A 172 7.70 14.02 -2.21
N SER A 173 7.48 15.15 -1.53
CA SER A 173 7.67 15.25 -0.09
C SER A 173 6.50 14.60 0.66
N LEU A 174 6.79 13.96 1.80
CA LEU A 174 5.77 13.42 2.70
C LEU A 174 5.88 14.08 4.09
N GLN A 175 4.91 14.91 4.41
CA GLN A 175 4.78 15.54 5.72
C GLN A 175 3.91 14.67 6.62
N ILE A 176 4.47 14.24 7.75
CA ILE A 176 3.77 13.44 8.76
C ILE A 176 3.57 14.30 10.00
N PRO A 177 2.34 14.49 10.50
CA PRO A 177 2.13 15.25 11.73
C PRO A 177 2.87 14.65 12.93
N GLU A 178 3.39 15.49 13.83
CA GLU A 178 4.21 15.06 14.99
C GLU A 178 3.49 14.02 15.87
N GLN A 179 2.17 14.16 16.04
CA GLN A 179 1.37 13.18 16.78
C GLN A 179 1.38 11.77 16.15
N VAL A 180 1.58 11.69 14.84
CA VAL A 180 1.71 10.42 14.11
C VAL A 180 3.16 9.95 14.07
N LYS A 181 4.14 10.86 14.02
CA LYS A 181 5.58 10.52 14.04
C LYS A 181 5.97 9.68 15.28
N VAL A 182 5.23 9.77 16.38
CA VAL A 182 5.40 8.90 17.55
C VAL A 182 5.32 7.41 17.18
N LEU A 183 4.40 7.02 16.29
CA LEU A 183 4.24 5.64 15.81
C LEU A 183 5.45 5.15 15.00
N LEU A 184 6.18 6.08 14.39
CA LEU A 184 7.38 5.83 13.60
C LEU A 184 8.66 5.86 14.45
N SER A 185 8.56 6.20 15.73
CA SER A 185 9.73 6.33 16.61
C SER A 185 10.31 4.97 17.02
N GLU A 186 11.64 4.92 17.15
CA GLU A 186 12.34 3.72 17.61
C GLU A 186 11.86 3.26 18.99
N LEU A 187 11.64 4.20 19.91
CA LEU A 187 11.13 3.92 21.25
C LEU A 187 9.75 3.25 21.22
N TYR A 188 8.83 3.79 20.42
CA TYR A 188 7.49 3.21 20.29
C TYR A 188 7.56 1.80 19.70
N ILE A 189 8.17 1.64 18.53
CA ILE A 189 8.27 0.35 17.83
C ILE A 189 9.01 -0.69 18.68
N GLY A 190 10.08 -0.27 19.36
CA GLY A 190 10.85 -1.08 20.28
C GLY A 190 10.03 -1.65 21.45
N SER A 191 8.96 -0.97 21.85
CA SER A 191 8.06 -1.41 22.93
C SER A 191 7.01 -2.45 22.49
N LEU A 192 6.72 -2.56 21.19
CA LEU A 192 5.59 -3.33 20.69
C LEU A 192 5.80 -4.85 20.75
N LYS A 193 4.70 -5.61 20.73
CA LYS A 193 4.70 -7.08 20.62
C LYS A 193 3.33 -7.58 20.15
N GLY A 194 3.25 -8.83 19.69
CA GLY A 194 1.99 -9.48 19.33
C GLY A 194 1.15 -8.66 18.33
N LYS A 195 -0.15 -8.51 18.60
CA LYS A 195 -1.07 -7.73 17.75
C LYS A 195 -0.62 -6.28 17.55
N ALA A 196 -0.05 -5.64 18.57
CA ALA A 196 0.38 -4.24 18.46
C ALA A 196 1.53 -4.05 17.47
N LEU A 197 2.50 -4.98 17.43
CA LEU A 197 3.59 -4.94 16.45
C LEU A 197 3.07 -5.20 15.02
N LYS A 198 2.06 -6.06 14.86
CA LYS A 198 1.40 -6.29 13.57
C LYS A 198 0.59 -5.07 13.13
N SER A 199 -0.21 -4.48 14.01
CA SER A 199 -0.97 -3.27 13.68
C SER A 199 -0.07 -2.09 13.29
N ASN A 200 1.11 -1.93 13.93
CA ASN A 200 2.09 -0.94 13.49
C ASN A 200 2.72 -1.28 12.14
N GLU A 201 2.91 -2.56 11.83
CA GLU A 201 3.30 -3.01 10.49
C GLU A 201 2.31 -2.51 9.43
N ASP A 202 1.03 -2.79 9.65
CA ASP A 202 -0.07 -2.43 8.74
C ASP A 202 -0.17 -0.89 8.59
N ALA A 203 0.07 -0.16 9.69
CA ALA A 203 0.14 1.30 9.68
C ALA A 203 1.25 1.84 8.75
N LEU A 204 2.45 1.25 8.81
CA LEU A 204 3.56 1.65 7.94
C LEU A 204 3.26 1.32 6.48
N ASP A 205 2.61 0.19 6.21
CA ASP A 205 2.22 -0.19 4.85
C ASP A 205 1.13 0.71 4.27
N ALA A 206 0.14 1.11 5.07
CA ALA A 206 -0.87 2.05 4.64
C ALA A 206 -0.25 3.41 4.25
N ILE A 207 0.75 3.89 5.02
CA ILE A 207 1.51 5.10 4.66
C ILE A 207 2.26 4.91 3.33
N ILE A 208 2.91 3.77 3.12
CA ILE A 208 3.58 3.46 1.86
C ILE A 208 2.57 3.40 0.70
N CYS A 209 1.41 2.78 0.89
CA CYS A 209 0.33 2.76 -0.10
C CYS A 209 -0.14 4.17 -0.43
N LEU A 210 -0.26 5.06 0.57
CA LEU A 210 -0.65 6.45 0.34
C LEU A 210 0.44 7.20 -0.45
N TYR A 211 1.71 6.95 -0.15
CA TYR A 211 2.81 7.52 -0.90
C TYR A 211 2.82 7.03 -2.36
N ILE A 212 2.57 5.74 -2.59
CA ILE A 212 2.35 5.16 -3.92
C ILE A 212 1.19 5.84 -4.64
N ALA A 213 0.08 6.08 -3.94
CA ALA A 213 -1.08 6.80 -4.50
C ALA A 213 -0.69 8.20 -4.99
N ALA A 214 0.12 8.92 -4.21
CA ALA A 214 0.61 10.25 -4.59
C ALA A 214 1.57 10.20 -5.78
N LEU A 215 2.49 9.23 -5.82
CA LEU A 215 3.38 9.00 -6.97
C LEU A 215 2.61 8.70 -8.26
N TYR A 216 1.54 7.90 -8.18
CA TYR A 216 0.63 7.65 -9.29
C TYR A 216 -0.06 8.95 -9.74
N GLN A 217 -0.58 9.73 -8.79
CA GLN A 217 -1.28 10.99 -9.06
C GLN A 217 -0.40 12.03 -9.76
N VAL A 218 0.87 12.14 -9.37
CA VAL A 218 1.85 13.04 -10.03
C VAL A 218 2.45 12.46 -11.31
N ARG A 219 1.99 11.26 -11.73
CA ARG A 219 2.38 10.58 -12.97
C ARG A 219 3.88 10.35 -13.08
N ILE A 220 4.50 9.89 -11.99
CA ILE A 220 5.92 9.56 -12.00
C ILE A 220 6.20 8.37 -12.92
N SER A 221 7.47 8.23 -13.36
CA SER A 221 7.91 7.06 -14.12
C SER A 221 7.53 5.77 -13.38
N SER A 222 6.94 4.82 -14.11
CA SER A 222 6.37 3.60 -13.52
C SER A 222 6.25 2.47 -14.54
N THR A 223 6.08 1.26 -14.02
CA THR A 223 5.74 0.07 -14.78
C THR A 223 4.39 -0.43 -14.29
N THR A 224 3.47 -0.68 -15.22
CA THR A 224 2.23 -1.42 -14.94
C THR A 224 2.38 -2.83 -15.48
N TYR A 225 2.32 -3.83 -14.61
CA TYR A 225 2.34 -5.23 -15.00
C TYR A 225 0.90 -5.68 -15.24
N GLY A 226 0.55 -6.12 -16.44
CA GLY A 226 -0.83 -6.52 -16.78
C GLY A 226 -1.70 -5.35 -17.21
N ASP A 227 -3.02 -5.49 -17.04
CA ASP A 227 -4.01 -4.50 -17.48
C ASP A 227 -5.27 -4.49 -16.60
N ALA A 228 -6.12 -3.47 -16.78
CA ALA A 228 -7.35 -3.31 -16.00
C ALA A 228 -8.40 -4.41 -16.22
N THR A 229 -8.26 -5.22 -17.29
CA THR A 229 -9.21 -6.29 -17.62
C THR A 229 -8.83 -7.59 -16.91
N HIS A 230 -7.58 -8.03 -17.03
CA HIS A 230 -7.11 -9.33 -16.52
C HIS A 230 -6.37 -9.24 -15.19
N GLY A 231 -6.27 -8.03 -14.64
CA GLY A 231 -5.53 -7.73 -13.41
C GLY A 231 -4.16 -7.15 -13.68
N TYR A 232 -3.75 -6.27 -12.76
CA TYR A 232 -2.55 -5.47 -12.91
C TYR A 232 -1.87 -5.20 -11.58
N ILE A 233 -0.60 -4.79 -11.62
CA ILE A 233 0.12 -4.24 -10.46
C ILE A 233 0.87 -3.01 -10.94
N TRP A 234 0.65 -1.87 -10.27
CA TRP A 234 1.39 -0.64 -10.54
C TRP A 234 2.61 -0.52 -9.63
N VAL A 235 3.79 -0.27 -10.21
CA VAL A 235 5.05 -0.12 -9.48
C VAL A 235 5.76 1.15 -9.93
N PRO A 236 6.10 2.10 -9.02
CA PRO A 236 6.89 3.27 -9.38
C PRO A 236 8.30 2.85 -9.80
N GLN A 237 8.94 3.59 -10.70
CA GLN A 237 10.31 3.35 -11.19
C GLN A 237 11.16 4.62 -10.95
N VAL A 238 11.19 5.05 -9.70
CA VAL A 238 11.83 6.30 -9.28
C VAL A 238 12.48 6.11 -7.91
N LYS A 239 13.65 6.73 -7.73
CA LYS A 239 14.28 6.87 -6.42
C LYS A 239 13.88 8.21 -5.81
N CYS A 240 13.26 8.18 -4.64
CA CYS A 240 12.71 9.34 -3.96
C CYS A 240 13.68 9.94 -2.92
N ILE A 241 14.54 9.09 -2.33
CA ILE A 241 15.62 9.46 -1.40
C ILE A 241 16.87 8.63 -1.68
#